data_AF-F9DMK4-F1
#
_entry.id   AF-F9DMK4-F1
#
_cell.length_a   1.000
_cell.length_b   1.000
_cell.length_c   1.000
_cell.angle_alpha   90.00
_cell.angle_beta   90.00
_cell.angle_gamma   90.00
#
_symmetry.space_group_name_H-M   'P 1'
#
loop_
_entity.id
_entity.type
_entity.pdbx_description
1 polymer ?
#
loop_
_entity_poly.entity_id
_entity_poly.type
_entity_poly.pdbx_seq_one_letter_code
_entity_poly.pdbx_strand_id
1 'polypeptide(L)'
;MASDRTREVMYMAEDRYQQGLEKLKELTLSGDENPTGEMDIGEGFKDIAPDLSKYVVEFAFGEIYSRPGLDNKQKVLTTITALVAQGKPQIEMHIKTGLNVGLTPDEIVGCIMHLIPYTGFPSVLNALTVAKKVFAERGVSVTLPDDN
;
A
#
# COMPACT_ATOMS: atom_id res chain seq x y z
N MET A 1 2.42 37.16 -16.96
CA MET A 1 1.26 36.83 -16.10
C MET A 1 0.70 35.50 -16.58
N ALA A 2 0.74 34.44 -15.77
CA ALA A 2 0.18 33.14 -16.17
C ALA A 2 -1.35 33.26 -16.38
N SER A 3 -1.89 32.60 -17.42
CA SER A 3 -3.31 32.65 -17.75
C SER A 3 -4.17 32.03 -16.63
N ASP A 4 -5.43 32.43 -16.52
CA ASP A 4 -6.38 31.96 -15.49
C ASP A 4 -6.47 30.43 -15.44
N ARG A 5 -6.48 29.80 -16.63
CA ARG A 5 -6.45 28.35 -16.80
C ARG A 5 -5.19 27.68 -16.26
N THR A 6 -4.05 28.37 -16.33
CA THR A 6 -2.78 27.88 -15.77
C THR A 6 -2.81 27.92 -14.24
N ARG A 7 -3.43 28.94 -13.64
CA ARG A 7 -3.60 29.04 -12.19
C ARG A 7 -4.54 27.98 -11.63
N GLU A 8 -5.64 27.71 -12.33
CA GLU A 8 -6.61 26.68 -11.93
C GLU A 8 -6.00 25.27 -11.96
N VAL A 9 -5.25 24.92 -13.02
CA VAL A 9 -4.54 23.62 -13.11
C VAL A 9 -3.50 23.47 -12.01
N MET A 10 -2.75 24.54 -11.69
CA MET A 10 -1.79 24.52 -10.59
C MET A 10 -2.48 24.34 -9.23
N TYR A 11 -3.62 25.00 -9.01
CA TYR A 11 -4.41 24.86 -7.80
C TYR A 11 -4.93 23.41 -7.62
N MET A 12 -5.45 22.79 -8.69
CA MET A 12 -5.90 21.39 -8.65
C MET A 12 -4.74 20.40 -8.44
N ALA A 13 -3.53 20.70 -8.91
CA ALA A 13 -2.36 19.86 -8.67
C ALA A 13 -1.90 19.94 -7.22
N GLU A 14 -1.83 21.14 -6.64
CA GLU A 14 -1.50 21.34 -5.22
C GLU A 14 -2.53 20.64 -4.31
N ASP A 15 -3.82 20.73 -4.64
CA ASP A 15 -4.90 20.06 -3.92
C ASP A 15 -4.73 18.52 -3.91
N ARG A 16 -4.39 17.91 -5.05
CA ARG A 16 -4.12 16.46 -5.14
C ARG A 16 -2.86 16.05 -4.39
N TYR A 17 -1.82 16.86 -4.40
CA TYR A 17 -0.60 16.55 -3.66
C TYR A 17 -0.88 16.50 -2.15
N GLN A 18 -1.56 17.52 -1.61
CA GLN A 18 -1.94 17.54 -0.20
C GLN A 18 -2.87 16.39 0.17
N GLN A 19 -3.89 16.12 -0.65
CA GLN A 19 -4.77 14.97 -0.46
C GLN A 19 -3.99 13.64 -0.45
N GLY A 20 -2.98 13.51 -1.30
CA GLY A 20 -2.10 12.35 -1.35
C GLY A 20 -1.29 12.16 -0.07
N LEU A 21 -0.74 13.24 0.48
CA LEU A 21 -0.03 13.21 1.75
C LEU A 21 -0.95 12.83 2.91
N GLU A 22 -2.15 13.39 2.98
CA GLU A 22 -3.13 13.01 4.01
C GLU A 22 -3.53 11.54 3.88
N LYS A 23 -3.75 11.05 2.65
CA LYS A 23 -4.05 9.63 2.44
C LYS A 23 -2.88 8.73 2.86
N LEU A 24 -1.64 9.12 2.61
CA LEU A 24 -0.45 8.39 3.02
C LEU A 24 -0.33 8.31 4.55
N LYS A 25 -0.64 9.40 5.27
CA LYS A 25 -0.71 9.41 6.74
C LYS A 25 -1.78 8.45 7.29
N GLU A 26 -2.91 8.29 6.60
CA GLU A 26 -3.92 7.30 7.02
C GLU A 26 -3.46 5.84 6.85
N LEU A 27 -2.60 5.58 5.86
CA LEU A 27 -2.14 4.23 5.51
C LEU A 27 -0.88 3.82 6.26
N THR A 28 -0.10 4.79 6.72
CA THR A 28 1.19 4.56 7.35
C THR A 28 1.15 5.00 8.81
N LEU A 29 1.81 4.26 9.70
CA LEU A 29 2.04 4.71 11.08
C LEU A 29 3.20 5.72 11.13
N SER A 30 3.20 6.67 10.20
CA SER A 30 4.24 7.69 10.14
C SER A 30 3.97 8.82 11.12
N GLY A 31 5.01 9.23 11.84
CA GLY A 31 5.02 10.54 12.50
C GLY A 31 5.25 11.67 11.48
N ASP A 32 5.10 12.92 11.93
CA ASP A 32 5.23 14.13 11.09
C ASP A 32 6.56 14.23 10.33
N GLU A 33 7.62 13.53 10.76
CA GLU A 33 8.95 13.55 10.14
C GLU A 33 9.07 12.68 8.87
N ASN A 34 8.20 11.69 8.67
CA ASN A 34 8.20 10.85 7.46
C ASN A 34 6.76 10.45 7.06
N PRO A 35 5.93 11.39 6.57
CA PRO A 35 4.48 11.17 6.34
C PRO A 35 4.16 10.07 5.31
N THR A 36 5.15 9.63 4.55
CA THR A 36 5.04 8.54 3.56
C THR A 36 5.46 7.18 4.13
N GLY A 37 6.15 7.13 5.27
CA GLY A 37 6.49 5.92 6.00
C GLY A 37 7.10 4.81 5.13
N GLU A 38 6.58 3.60 5.26
CA GLU A 38 6.98 2.42 4.47
C GLU A 38 6.60 2.54 2.97
N MET A 39 5.85 3.57 2.59
CA MET A 39 5.37 3.86 1.24
C MET A 39 6.16 5.02 0.60
N ASP A 40 7.30 5.43 1.18
CA ASP A 40 8.23 6.37 0.55
C ASP A 40 9.08 5.70 -0.54
N ILE A 41 8.45 5.42 -1.68
CA ILE A 41 9.11 4.70 -2.78
C ILE A 41 9.94 5.66 -3.66
N GLY A 42 9.58 6.95 -3.69
CA GLY A 42 10.12 7.88 -4.68
C GLY A 42 11.47 8.48 -4.34
N GLU A 43 11.75 8.77 -3.06
CA GLU A 43 13.01 9.42 -2.66
C GLU A 43 14.25 8.61 -3.03
N GLY A 44 14.16 7.27 -2.96
CA GLY A 44 15.25 6.37 -3.35
C GLY A 44 15.63 6.39 -4.83
N PHE A 45 14.81 7.00 -5.70
CA PHE A 45 15.04 7.07 -7.15
C PHE A 45 15.17 8.49 -7.68
N LYS A 46 15.29 9.49 -6.81
CA LYS A 46 15.28 10.91 -7.18
C LYS A 46 16.39 11.31 -8.16
N ASP A 47 17.51 10.60 -8.13
CA ASP A 47 18.66 10.80 -9.01
C ASP A 47 18.39 10.37 -10.47
N ILE A 48 17.49 9.40 -10.69
CA ILE A 48 17.16 8.88 -12.03
C ILE A 48 15.72 9.17 -12.49
N ALA A 49 14.81 9.40 -11.56
CA ALA A 49 13.38 9.58 -11.79
C ALA A 49 12.77 10.59 -10.77
N PRO A 50 13.16 11.87 -10.83
CA PRO A 50 12.77 12.88 -9.84
C PRO A 50 11.26 13.12 -9.72
N ASP A 51 10.48 12.81 -10.76
CA ASP A 51 9.02 12.97 -10.76
C ASP A 51 8.28 11.78 -10.13
N LEU A 52 8.97 10.67 -9.82
CA LEU A 52 8.32 9.47 -9.31
C LEU A 52 7.59 9.71 -7.99
N SER A 53 8.24 10.40 -7.03
CA SER A 53 7.60 10.78 -5.76
C SER A 53 6.31 11.55 -6.01
N LYS A 54 6.31 12.44 -6.99
CA LYS A 54 5.14 13.24 -7.34
C LYS A 54 4.00 12.37 -7.88
N TYR A 55 4.28 11.42 -8.78
CA TYR A 55 3.24 10.51 -9.29
C TYR A 55 2.68 9.60 -8.21
N VAL A 56 3.53 9.13 -7.29
CA VAL A 56 3.09 8.33 -6.16
C VAL A 56 2.13 9.14 -5.28
N VAL A 57 2.52 10.35 -4.87
CA VAL A 57 1.70 11.18 -3.98
C VAL A 57 0.43 11.68 -4.67
N GLU A 58 0.53 12.36 -5.82
CA GLU A 58 -0.63 13.00 -6.46
C GLU A 58 -1.59 11.98 -7.08
N PHE A 59 -1.07 11.04 -7.87
CA PHE A 59 -1.92 10.15 -8.65
C PHE A 59 -2.29 8.89 -7.87
N ALA A 60 -1.31 8.16 -7.34
CA ALA A 60 -1.64 6.91 -6.63
C ALA A 60 -2.43 7.21 -5.35
N PHE A 61 -1.96 8.12 -4.50
CA PHE A 61 -2.61 8.39 -3.21
C PHE A 61 -3.67 9.48 -3.26
N GLY A 62 -3.36 10.62 -3.88
CA GLY A 62 -4.27 11.77 -3.97
C GLY A 62 -5.51 11.47 -4.81
N GLU A 63 -5.35 10.75 -5.92
CA GLU A 63 -6.47 10.42 -6.80
C GLU A 63 -7.02 9.00 -6.56
N ILE A 64 -6.21 7.95 -6.76
CA ILE A 64 -6.73 6.57 -6.83
C ILE A 64 -7.11 6.01 -5.46
N TYR A 65 -6.22 6.05 -4.47
CA TYR A 65 -6.53 5.55 -3.12
C TYR A 65 -7.55 6.42 -2.38
N SER A 66 -7.75 7.67 -2.81
CA SER A 66 -8.77 8.55 -2.23
C SER A 66 -10.17 8.36 -2.81
N ARG A 67 -10.33 7.54 -3.85
CA ARG A 67 -11.66 7.23 -4.40
C ARG A 67 -12.57 6.57 -3.34
N PRO A 68 -13.87 6.92 -3.31
CA PRO A 68 -14.83 6.25 -2.45
C PRO A 68 -15.15 4.83 -2.97
N GLY A 69 -15.84 4.04 -2.15
CA GLY A 69 -16.35 2.71 -2.52
C GLY A 69 -15.59 1.55 -1.87
N LEU A 70 -14.33 1.76 -1.50
CA LEU A 70 -13.55 0.83 -0.67
C LEU A 70 -12.94 1.56 0.53
N ASP A 71 -12.96 0.93 1.70
CA ASP A 71 -12.19 1.38 2.86
C ASP A 71 -10.69 1.09 2.69
N ASN A 72 -9.87 1.58 3.63
CA ASN A 72 -8.40 1.42 3.54
C ASN A 72 -7.97 -0.05 3.66
N LYS A 73 -8.66 -0.87 4.49
CA LYS A 73 -8.36 -2.31 4.59
C LYS A 73 -8.61 -3.00 3.26
N GLN A 74 -9.75 -2.73 2.63
CA GLN A 74 -10.13 -3.28 1.33
C GLN A 74 -9.17 -2.85 0.21
N LYS A 75 -8.75 -1.58 0.19
CA LYS A 75 -7.77 -1.06 -0.80
C LYS A 75 -6.42 -1.76 -0.69
N VAL A 76 -5.90 -1.90 0.54
CA VAL A 76 -4.62 -2.56 0.78
C VAL A 76 -4.71 -4.06 0.49
N LEU A 77 -5.79 -4.73 0.92
CA LEU A 77 -6.01 -6.16 0.63
C LEU A 77 -6.12 -6.44 -0.88
N THR A 78 -6.77 -5.54 -1.62
CA THR A 78 -6.85 -5.60 -3.09
C THR A 78 -5.46 -5.48 -3.72
N THR A 79 -4.62 -4.59 -3.19
CA THR A 79 -3.26 -4.40 -3.68
C THR A 79 -2.37 -5.59 -3.35
N ILE A 80 -2.45 -6.15 -2.13
CA ILE A 80 -1.78 -7.40 -1.76
C ILE A 80 -2.17 -8.51 -2.75
N THR A 81 -3.46 -8.69 -3.01
CA THR A 81 -3.97 -9.69 -3.96
C THR A 81 -3.34 -9.54 -5.34
N ALA A 82 -3.30 -8.32 -5.88
CA ALA A 82 -2.70 -8.05 -7.17
C ALA A 82 -1.19 -8.36 -7.20
N LEU A 83 -0.47 -8.02 -6.13
CA LEU A 83 0.98 -8.27 -6.01
C LEU A 83 1.30 -9.76 -5.87
N VAL A 84 0.47 -10.53 -5.16
CA VAL A 84 0.57 -12.00 -5.11
C VAL A 84 0.41 -12.58 -6.52
N ALA A 85 -0.66 -12.17 -7.22
CA ALA A 85 -0.95 -12.68 -8.56
C ALA A 85 0.17 -12.36 -9.57
N GLN A 86 0.83 -11.21 -9.41
CA GLN A 86 1.93 -10.79 -10.28
C GLN A 86 3.33 -11.26 -9.80
N GLY A 87 3.44 -11.86 -8.61
CA GLY A 87 4.71 -12.26 -8.01
C GLY A 87 5.66 -11.08 -7.74
N LYS A 88 5.13 -9.93 -7.31
CA LYS A 88 5.91 -8.68 -7.16
C LYS A 88 6.43 -8.47 -5.73
N PRO A 89 7.67 -7.97 -5.56
CA PRO A 89 8.31 -7.85 -4.26
C PRO A 89 7.69 -6.78 -3.33
N GLN A 90 6.92 -5.84 -3.89
CA GLN A 90 6.22 -4.80 -3.13
C GLN A 90 5.16 -5.36 -2.17
N ILE A 91 4.87 -6.66 -2.21
CA ILE A 91 3.94 -7.28 -1.25
C ILE A 91 4.37 -7.07 0.21
N GLU A 92 5.67 -7.04 0.51
CA GLU A 92 6.17 -6.87 1.89
C GLU A 92 5.67 -5.57 2.52
N MET A 93 5.90 -4.44 1.85
CA MET A 93 5.46 -3.13 2.34
C MET A 93 3.94 -3.02 2.42
N HIS A 94 3.20 -3.68 1.53
CA HIS A 94 1.74 -3.68 1.58
C HIS A 94 1.17 -4.58 2.68
N ILE A 95 1.84 -5.66 3.07
CA ILE A 95 1.47 -6.43 4.28
C ILE A 95 1.67 -5.57 5.53
N LYS A 96 2.80 -4.86 5.63
CA LYS A 96 3.07 -3.95 6.76
C LYS A 96 2.04 -2.81 6.83
N THR A 97 1.72 -2.20 5.69
CA THR A 97 0.63 -1.21 5.55
C THR A 97 -0.72 -1.82 5.94
N GLY A 98 -0.99 -3.07 5.56
CA GLY A 98 -2.21 -3.78 5.90
C GLY A 98 -2.42 -3.87 7.40
N LEU A 99 -1.38 -4.25 8.14
CA LEU A 99 -1.41 -4.30 9.60
C LEU A 99 -1.64 -2.90 10.20
N ASN A 100 -1.04 -1.84 9.64
CA ASN A 100 -1.23 -0.46 10.10
C ASN A 100 -2.70 -0.01 9.98
N VAL A 101 -3.38 -0.37 8.89
CA VAL A 101 -4.79 -0.05 8.67
C VAL A 101 -5.75 -1.04 9.34
N GLY A 102 -5.21 -1.97 10.13
CA GLY A 102 -5.97 -2.89 10.98
C GLY A 102 -6.40 -4.19 10.31
N LEU A 103 -5.80 -4.61 9.19
CA LEU A 103 -5.92 -6.00 8.75
C LEU A 103 -5.29 -6.92 9.80
N THR A 104 -5.92 -8.05 10.07
CA THR A 104 -5.37 -9.08 10.96
C THR A 104 -4.43 -10.02 10.19
N PRO A 105 -3.49 -10.70 10.87
CA PRO A 105 -2.72 -11.78 10.25
C PRO A 105 -3.60 -12.85 9.60
N ASP A 106 -4.76 -13.14 10.21
CA ASP A 106 -5.73 -14.13 9.72
C ASP A 106 -6.40 -13.67 8.42
N GLU A 107 -6.79 -12.40 8.31
CA GLU A 107 -7.34 -11.82 7.08
C GLU A 107 -6.31 -11.87 5.93
N ILE A 108 -5.06 -11.53 6.23
CA ILE A 108 -3.96 -11.53 5.24
C ILE A 108 -3.67 -12.97 4.77
N VAL A 109 -3.52 -13.92 5.70
CA VAL A 109 -3.26 -15.33 5.35
C VAL A 109 -4.44 -15.95 4.64
N GLY A 110 -5.67 -15.70 5.10
CA GLY A 110 -6.89 -16.16 4.46
C GLY A 110 -6.98 -15.70 3.01
N CYS A 111 -6.69 -14.42 2.74
CA CYS A 111 -6.62 -13.87 1.39
C CYS A 111 -5.54 -14.55 0.54
N ILE A 112 -4.31 -14.68 1.03
CA ILE A 112 -3.20 -15.32 0.30
C ILE A 112 -3.54 -16.79 -0.02
N MET A 113 -4.09 -17.53 0.93
CA MET A 113 -4.51 -18.93 0.74
C MET A 113 -5.64 -19.06 -0.28
N HIS A 114 -6.59 -18.13 -0.28
CA HIS A 114 -7.68 -18.09 -1.26
C HIS A 114 -7.18 -17.94 -2.71
N LEU A 115 -5.95 -17.47 -2.91
CA LEU A 115 -5.39 -17.27 -4.26
C LEU A 115 -4.83 -18.56 -4.91
N ILE A 116 -4.70 -19.66 -4.17
CA ILE A 116 -4.19 -20.94 -4.70
C ILE A 116 -4.88 -21.35 -6.03
N PRO A 117 -6.22 -21.32 -6.16
CA PRO A 117 -6.90 -21.74 -7.39
C PRO A 117 -6.65 -20.82 -8.59
N TYR A 118 -6.29 -19.56 -8.36
CA TYR A 118 -6.16 -18.53 -9.40
C TYR A 118 -4.72 -18.28 -9.82
N THR A 119 -3.78 -18.42 -8.87
CA THR A 119 -2.36 -18.07 -9.08
C THR A 119 -1.41 -19.26 -8.90
N GLY A 120 -1.91 -20.39 -8.38
CA GLY A 120 -1.12 -21.58 -8.09
C GLY A 120 -0.26 -21.47 -6.83
N PHE A 121 0.27 -22.63 -6.40
CA PHE A 121 1.09 -22.76 -5.20
C PHE A 121 2.36 -21.89 -5.18
N PRO A 122 3.14 -21.73 -6.27
CA PRO A 122 4.38 -20.95 -6.22
C PRO A 122 4.17 -19.50 -5.76
N SER A 123 3.18 -18.80 -6.30
CA SER A 123 2.88 -17.42 -5.91
C SER A 123 2.45 -17.31 -4.45
N VAL A 124 1.62 -18.27 -4.00
CA VAL A 124 1.13 -18.33 -2.62
C VAL A 124 2.25 -18.64 -1.62
N LEU A 125 3.14 -19.60 -1.93
CA LEU A 125 4.28 -19.95 -1.07
C LEU A 125 5.25 -18.77 -0.93
N ASN A 126 5.52 -18.05 -2.02
CA ASN A 126 6.35 -16.85 -1.98
C ASN A 126 5.70 -15.75 -1.11
N ALA A 127 4.40 -15.53 -1.28
CA ALA A 127 3.66 -14.55 -0.48
C ALA A 127 3.61 -14.91 1.01
N LEU A 128 3.35 -16.17 1.36
CA LEU A 128 3.36 -16.65 2.75
C LEU A 128 4.74 -16.54 3.40
N THR A 129 5.82 -16.75 2.63
CA THR A 129 7.19 -16.54 3.12
C THR A 129 7.42 -15.10 3.53
N VAL A 130 6.95 -14.15 2.72
CA VAL A 130 7.02 -12.72 3.05
C VAL A 130 6.11 -12.38 4.23
N ALA A 131 4.87 -12.88 4.26
CA ALA A 131 3.94 -12.66 5.37
C ALA A 131 4.53 -13.13 6.71
N LYS A 132 5.12 -14.34 6.73
CA LYS A 132 5.80 -14.89 7.91
C LYS A 132 6.93 -14.00 8.42
N LYS A 133 7.76 -13.46 7.50
CA LYS A 133 8.82 -12.50 7.84
C LYS A 133 8.23 -11.26 8.51
N VAL A 134 7.22 -10.64 7.89
CA VAL A 134 6.59 -9.41 8.42
C VAL A 134 5.92 -9.65 9.77
N PHE A 135 5.24 -10.78 9.95
CA PHE A 135 4.58 -11.11 11.22
C PHE A 135 5.59 -11.28 12.35
N ALA A 136 6.73 -11.93 12.08
CA ALA A 136 7.83 -12.03 13.04
C ALA A 136 8.41 -10.65 13.38
N GLU A 137 8.61 -9.77 12.40
CA GLU A 137 9.08 -8.39 12.63
C GLU A 137 8.12 -7.56 13.47
N ARG A 138 6.80 -7.72 13.26
CA ARG A 138 5.75 -6.96 13.95
C ARG A 138 5.28 -7.62 15.26
N GLY A 139 5.78 -8.81 15.62
CA GLY A 139 5.39 -9.53 16.82
C GLY A 139 3.91 -9.95 16.83
N VAL A 140 3.34 -10.25 15.66
CA VAL A 140 1.94 -10.68 15.50
C VAL A 140 1.87 -12.14 15.07
N SER A 141 0.76 -12.81 15.39
CA SER A 141 0.54 -14.22 15.05
C SER A 141 -0.83 -14.44 14.44
N VAL A 142 -0.94 -15.50 13.63
CA VAL A 142 -2.22 -16.04 13.17
C VAL A 142 -2.91 -16.79 14.31
N THR A 143 -4.24 -16.74 14.33
CA THR A 143 -5.07 -17.60 15.19
C THR A 143 -5.18 -18.95 14.52
N LEU A 144 -4.48 -19.95 15.06
CA LEU A 144 -4.63 -21.32 14.57
C LEU A 144 -5.92 -21.92 15.16
N PRO A 145 -6.72 -22.66 14.38
CA PRO A 145 -7.77 -23.48 14.96
C PRO A 145 -7.16 -24.42 15.99
N ASP A 146 -7.86 -24.66 17.09
CA ASP A 146 -7.49 -25.74 18.01
C ASP A 146 -7.46 -27.06 17.21
N ASP A 147 -6.41 -27.87 17.42
CA ASP A 147 -6.32 -29.21 16.83
C ASP A 147 -7.56 -30.00 17.25
N ASN A 148 -8.41 -30.34 16.29
CA ASN A 148 -9.65 -31.11 16.48
C ASN A 148 -9.45 -32.56 16.07
#